data_AF-A0A3S4IEG7-F1
#
_entry.id   AF-A0A3S4IEG7-F1
#
_cell.length_a   1.000
_cell.length_b   1.000
_cell.length_c   1.000
_cell.angle_alpha   90.00
_cell.angle_beta   90.00
_cell.angle_gamma   90.00
#
_symmetry.space_group_name_H-M   'P 1'
#
loop_
_entity.id
_entity.type
_entity.pdbx_description
1 polymer ?
#
loop_
_entity_poly.entity_id
_entity_poly.type
_entity_poly.pdbx_seq_one_letter_code
_entity_poly.pdbx_strand_id
1 'polypeptide(L)' 'MRASGTDEAVILVPPIKMSLEQALEFIDDDELVEVTPTSIRIRKRHLTENDRRRANRGQKEE' A
#
# COMPACT_ATOMS: atom_id res chain seq x y z
N MET A 1 15.54 18.87 5.02
CA MET A 1 16.87 19.22 4.49
C MET A 1 16.71 20.53 3.70
N ARG A 2 17.27 21.64 4.16
CA ARG A 2 17.39 22.88 3.36
C ARG A 2 18.85 23.31 3.41
N ALA A 3 19.63 22.80 2.45
CA ALA A 3 20.88 23.42 2.06
C ALA A 3 20.54 24.49 1.01
N SER A 4 21.10 25.68 1.19
CA SER A 4 21.05 26.87 0.33
C SER A 4 20.39 26.69 -1.06
N GLY A 5 19.25 27.35 -1.28
CA GLY A 5 18.95 27.89 -2.62
C GLY A 5 17.75 27.39 -3.42
N THR A 6 16.80 26.62 -2.87
CA THR A 6 15.56 26.29 -3.60
C THR A 6 14.34 26.30 -2.66
N ASP A 7 13.52 27.35 -2.77
CA ASP A 7 12.21 27.42 -2.11
C ASP A 7 11.12 27.25 -3.18
N GLU A 8 11.17 26.10 -3.87
CA GLU A 8 10.10 25.70 -4.77
C GLU A 8 8.96 25.09 -3.95
N ALA A 9 7.73 25.52 -4.22
CA ALA A 9 6.56 24.93 -3.61
C ALA A 9 6.38 23.48 -4.10
N VAL A 10 6.23 22.54 -3.17
CA VAL A 10 5.99 21.13 -3.52
C VAL A 10 4.58 21.01 -4.10
N ILE A 11 4.49 20.71 -5.40
CA ILE A 11 3.22 20.40 -6.07
C ILE A 11 2.96 18.90 -5.97
N LEU A 12 1.86 18.52 -5.34
CA LEU A 12 1.43 17.11 -5.24
C LEU A 12 0.49 16.78 -6.40
N VAL A 13 0.79 15.71 -7.12
CA VAL A 13 -0.13 15.14 -8.12
C VAL A 13 -1.37 14.61 -7.39
N PRO A 14 -2.59 14.79 -7.95
CA PRO A 14 -3.80 14.26 -7.33
C PRO A 14 -3.73 12.75 -7.10
N PRO A 15 -4.28 12.25 -5.97
CA PRO A 15 -4.29 10.83 -5.67
C PRO A 15 -5.24 10.06 -6.58
N ILE A 16 -4.90 8.81 -6.86
CA ILE A 16 -5.78 7.88 -7.57
C ILE A 16 -6.87 7.43 -6.61
N LYS A 17 -8.14 7.69 -6.97
CA LYS A 17 -9.30 7.21 -6.24
C LYS A 17 -9.78 5.91 -6.88
N MET A 18 -9.62 4.80 -6.16
CA MET A 18 -10.08 3.48 -6.59
C MET A 18 -11.52 3.23 -6.12
N SER A 19 -12.36 2.68 -7.01
CA SER A 19 -13.61 2.04 -6.61
C SER A 19 -13.35 0.70 -5.90
N LEU A 20 -14.38 0.11 -5.31
CA LEU A 20 -14.26 -1.22 -4.69
C LEU A 20 -13.85 -2.28 -5.71
N GLU A 21 -14.46 -2.26 -6.89
CA GLU A 21 -14.16 -3.19 -7.98
C GLU A 21 -12.70 -3.04 -8.45
N GLN A 22 -12.25 -1.81 -8.65
CA GLN A 22 -10.85 -1.53 -9.01
C GLN A 22 -9.87 -1.98 -7.93
N ALA A 23 -10.22 -1.81 -6.66
CA ALA A 23 -9.38 -2.26 -5.56
C ALA A 23 -9.30 -3.80 -5.49
N LEU A 24 -10.40 -4.50 -5.77
CA LEU A 24 -10.44 -5.96 -5.81
C LEU A 24 -9.67 -6.54 -7.00
N GLU A 25 -9.69 -5.86 -8.14
CA GLU A 25 -8.89 -6.24 -9.32
C GLU A 25 -7.39 -5.97 -9.10
N PHE A 26 -7.06 -4.96 -8.29
CA PHE A 26 -5.68 -4.52 -8.08
C PHE A 26 -4.87 -5.38 -7.11
N ILE A 27 -5.50 -5.97 -6.09
CA ILE A 27 -4.76 -6.66 -5.00
C ILE A 27 -4.18 -8.02 -5.42
N ASP A 28 -3.02 -8.34 -4.84
CA ASP A 28 -2.38 -9.67 -4.92
C ASP A 28 -2.80 -10.63 -3.77
N ASP A 29 -2.38 -11.89 -3.84
CA ASP A 29 -2.69 -12.95 -2.85
C ASP A 29 -2.21 -12.64 -1.42
N ASP A 30 -1.15 -11.82 -1.27
CA ASP A 30 -0.62 -11.38 0.04
C ASP A 30 -1.19 -10.02 0.49
N GLU A 31 -2.21 -9.51 -0.20
CA GLU A 31 -2.87 -8.24 0.05
C GLU A 31 -4.36 -8.42 0.40
N LEU A 32 -4.93 -7.37 0.99
CA LEU A 32 -6.32 -7.32 1.43
C LEU A 32 -6.89 -5.92 1.15
N VAL A 33 -8.17 -5.91 0.75
CA VAL A 33 -8.98 -4.69 0.72
C VAL A 33 -9.71 -4.55 2.05
N GLU A 34 -9.39 -3.51 2.80
CA GLU A 34 -10.10 -3.12 4.01
C GLU A 34 -11.27 -2.19 3.64
N VAL A 35 -12.49 -2.67 3.88
CA VAL A 35 -13.73 -1.96 3.54
C VAL A 35 -14.41 -1.46 4.81
N THR A 36 -14.73 -0.17 4.84
CA THR A 36 -15.62 0.45 5.83
C THR A 36 -16.75 1.17 5.08
N PRO A 37 -17.85 1.56 5.76
CA PRO A 37 -18.98 2.23 5.09
C PRO A 37 -18.60 3.53 4.35
N THR A 38 -17.50 4.18 4.74
CA THR A 38 -17.06 5.46 4.20
C THR A 38 -15.74 5.39 3.44
N SER A 39 -15.04 4.25 3.45
CA SER A 39 -13.67 4.20 2.97
C SER A 39 -13.25 2.80 2.50
N ILE A 40 -12.37 2.79 1.52
CA ILE A 40 -11.73 1.60 0.97
C ILE A 40 -10.23 1.83 1.06
N ARG A 41 -9.50 0.87 1.63
CA ARG A 41 -8.04 0.92 1.77
C ARG A 41 -7.43 -0.40 1.33
N ILE A 42 -6.24 -0.34 0.75
CA ILE A 42 -5.46 -1.53 0.38
C ILE A 42 -4.31 -1.68 1.37
N ARG A 43 -4.07 -2.91 1.80
CA ARG A 43 -3.02 -3.23 2.76
C ARG A 43 -2.46 -4.63 2.53
N LYS A 44 -1.21 -4.84 2.93
CA LYS A 44 -0.64 -6.19 3.02
C LYS A 44 -1.34 -6.99 4.12
N ARG A 45 -1.48 -8.30 3.89
CA ARG A 45 -1.93 -9.29 4.87
C ARG A 45 -1.06 -9.26 6.12
N HIS A 46 0.26 -9.19 5.92
CA HIS A 46 1.23 -8.93 6.97
C HIS A 46 1.67 -7.46 6.95
N LEU A 47 1.34 -6.73 8.01
CA LEU A 47 1.56 -5.28 8.09
C LEU A 47 3.03 -4.91 8.18
N THR A 48 3.78 -5.60 9.03
CA THR A 48 5.19 -5.29 9.23
C THR A 48 6.04 -5.97 8.17
N GLU A 49 7.14 -5.33 7.80
CA GLU A 49 8.07 -5.91 6.84
C GLU A 49 8.70 -7.21 7.35
N ASN A 50 8.98 -7.29 8.66
CA ASN A 50 9.54 -8.49 9.29
C ASN A 50 8.57 -9.68 9.17
N ASP A 51 7.28 -9.45 9.41
CA ASP A 51 6.27 -10.51 9.31
C ASP A 51 6.10 -10.99 7.88
N ARG A 52 6.15 -10.08 6.88
CA ARG A 52 6.19 -10.46 5.45
C ARG A 52 7.37 -11.36 5.13
N ARG A 53 8.57 -10.96 5.57
CA ARG A 53 9.80 -11.76 5.35
C ARG A 53 9.72 -13.13 6.00
N ARG A 54 9.06 -13.25 7.16
CA ARG A 54 8.85 -14.54 7.85
C ARG A 54 7.84 -15.42 7.10
N ALA A 55 6.72 -14.86 6.67
CA ALA A 55 5.70 -15.58 5.91
C ALA A 55 6.25 -16.17 4.61
N ASN A 56 7.04 -15.38 3.85
CA ASN A 56 7.65 -15.84 2.59
C ASN A 56 8.72 -16.93 2.78
N ARG A 57 9.29 -17.10 3.99
CA ARG A 57 10.25 -18.17 4.27
C ARG A 57 9.56 -19.51 4.50
N GLY A 58 8.39 -19.52 5.14
CA GLY A 58 7.61 -20.74 5.39
C GLY A 58 7.00 -21.36 4.14
N GLN A 59 6.75 -20.56 3.09
CA GLN A 59 6.24 -21.04 1.80
C GLN A 59 7.28 -21.78 0.94
N LYS A 60 8.57 -21.77 1.33
CA LYS A 60 9.65 -22.38 0.54
C LYS A 60 9.82 -23.89 0.79
N GLU A 61 9.03 -24.47 1.69
CA GLU A 61 9.13 -25.87 2.13
C GLU A 61 7.98 -26.77 1.61
N GLU A 62 7.09 -26.24 0.76
CA GLU A 62 6.09 -27.02 0.00
C GLU A 62 6.46 -27.12 -1.49
#